data_AF-A0A938NEI3-F1
#
_entry.id   AF-A0A938NEI3-F1
#
_cell.length_a   1.000
_cell.length_b   1.000
_cell.length_c   1.000
_cell.angle_alpha   90.00
_cell.angle_beta   90.00
_cell.angle_gamma   90.00
#
_symmetry.space_group_name_H-M   'P 1'
#
loop_
_entity.id
_entity.type
_entity.pdbx_description
1 polymer ?
#
loop_
_entity_poly.entity_id
_entity_poly.type
_entity_poly.pdbx_seq_one_letter_code
_entity_poly.pdbx_strand_id
1 'polypeptide(L)'
;MRSVDRPASGLLLAALCALAGALPALAETPAPATPSALAPPEEVFPLQRFDLRTVPYEASLARDPFALPDYAVGTKRSSAELDLRSAVLVGIVRLRDGGYIALVEDENGDSYALTKGDPIDEGQVVAIDEAALIAWMRNGDSRQQVRLELAKEGE
;
A
#
# COMPACT_ATOMS: atom_id res chain seq x y z
N MET A 1 -29.86 -27.81 38.92
CA MET A 1 -30.04 -26.34 38.89
C MET A 1 -29.45 -25.83 37.57
N ARG A 2 -30.32 -25.26 36.70
CA ARG A 2 -30.07 -24.39 35.51
C ARG A 2 -29.15 -25.01 34.43
N SER A 3 -29.63 -25.66 33.35
CA SER A 3 -30.42 -25.14 32.21
C SER A 3 -30.22 -23.65 31.91
N VAL A 4 -29.46 -23.36 30.84
CA VAL A 4 -29.56 -22.11 30.08
C VAL A 4 -29.55 -22.48 28.59
N ASP A 5 -30.76 -22.50 28.04
CA ASP A 5 -31.08 -22.24 26.65
C ASP A 5 -30.50 -20.89 26.18
N ARG A 6 -30.02 -20.83 24.93
CA ARG A 6 -30.60 -19.92 23.93
C ARG A 6 -30.20 -20.27 22.49
N PRO A 7 -31.14 -20.17 21.53
CA PRO A 7 -30.99 -20.60 20.15
C PRO A 7 -30.70 -19.46 19.14
N ALA A 8 -30.23 -19.90 17.97
CA ALA A 8 -30.54 -19.47 16.60
C ALA A 8 -30.76 -17.97 16.29
N SER A 9 -29.91 -17.44 15.41
CA SER A 9 -30.21 -16.40 14.40
C SER A 9 -29.06 -16.43 13.40
N GLY A 10 -29.22 -16.64 12.09
CA GLY A 10 -30.40 -16.68 11.24
C GLY A 10 -29.92 -16.26 9.85
N LEU A 11 -30.17 -17.12 8.85
CA LEU A 11 -30.54 -16.80 7.46
C LEU A 11 -29.82 -15.62 6.77
N LEU A 12 -28.88 -15.85 5.84
CA LEU A 12 -29.12 -16.23 4.43
C LEU A 12 -30.13 -15.27 3.76
N LEU A 13 -29.62 -14.24 3.08
CA LEU A 13 -30.38 -13.45 2.11
C LEU A 13 -29.58 -13.30 0.81
N ALA A 14 -30.04 -14.02 -0.20
CA ALA A 14 -29.70 -13.85 -1.60
C ALA A 14 -30.58 -12.76 -2.22
N ALA A 15 -30.00 -11.92 -3.09
CA ALA A 15 -30.63 -11.19 -4.19
C ALA A 15 -29.49 -10.42 -4.90
N LEU A 16 -29.00 -10.76 -6.09
CA LEU A 16 -29.63 -11.03 -7.39
C LEU A 16 -30.61 -9.94 -7.84
N CYS A 17 -30.07 -8.81 -8.28
CA CYS A 17 -30.77 -7.92 -9.21
C CYS A 17 -29.86 -7.62 -10.40
N ALA A 18 -30.06 -8.41 -11.44
CA ALA A 18 -29.63 -8.12 -12.80
C ALA A 18 -30.33 -6.85 -13.29
N LEU A 19 -29.57 -5.82 -13.68
CA LEU A 19 -30.10 -4.71 -14.48
C LEU A 19 -29.95 -5.06 -15.96
N ALA A 20 -31.05 -5.55 -16.52
CA ALA A 20 -31.28 -5.63 -17.96
C ALA A 20 -32.26 -4.52 -18.38
N GLY A 21 -31.93 -3.84 -19.48
CA GLY A 21 -32.89 -3.17 -20.34
C GLY A 21 -33.10 -1.67 -20.11
N ALA A 22 -32.74 -0.85 -21.10
CA ALA A 22 -33.71 -0.29 -22.06
C ALA A 22 -33.02 0.71 -23.00
N LEU A 23 -33.01 0.39 -24.30
CA LEU A 23 -32.84 1.37 -25.37
C LEU A 23 -34.05 2.30 -25.44
N PRO A 24 -33.85 3.55 -25.88
CA PRO A 24 -34.81 4.20 -26.76
C PRO A 24 -34.15 4.52 -28.12
N ALA A 25 -34.76 3.97 -29.16
CA ALA A 25 -34.66 4.47 -30.52
C ALA A 25 -35.63 5.64 -30.70
N LEU A 26 -35.22 6.72 -31.37
CA LEU A 26 -35.94 7.38 -32.48
C LEU A 26 -35.35 8.76 -32.81
N ALA A 27 -34.92 8.86 -34.06
CA ALA A 27 -35.12 9.95 -35.00
C ALA A 27 -34.75 11.39 -34.58
N GLU A 28 -33.80 11.99 -35.30
CA GLU A 28 -34.18 13.00 -36.29
C GLU A 28 -33.05 13.21 -37.31
N THR A 29 -33.38 13.03 -38.58
CA THR A 29 -32.51 13.32 -39.73
C THR A 29 -32.88 14.71 -40.25
N PRO A 30 -32.01 15.73 -40.15
CA PRO A 30 -32.12 16.89 -41.03
C PRO A 30 -31.41 16.62 -42.36
N ALA A 31 -32.13 16.99 -43.43
CA ALA A 31 -31.81 16.82 -44.83
C ALA A 31 -30.56 17.62 -45.29
N PRO A 32 -30.00 17.32 -46.48
CA PRO A 32 -28.64 17.68 -46.87
C PRO A 32 -28.53 19.12 -47.38
N ALA A 33 -27.58 19.89 -46.85
CA ALA A 33 -27.16 21.14 -47.44
C ALA A 33 -26.27 20.88 -48.68
N THR A 34 -26.72 21.41 -49.81
CA THR A 34 -26.07 21.38 -51.13
C THR A 34 -24.74 22.15 -51.10
N PRO A 35 -23.70 21.71 -51.85
CA PRO A 35 -22.32 22.17 -51.67
C PRO A 35 -22.10 23.56 -52.25
N SER A 36 -21.57 24.47 -51.45
CA SER A 36 -21.02 25.74 -51.94
C SER A 36 -19.55 25.52 -52.29
N ALA A 37 -19.27 25.44 -53.58
CA ALA A 37 -17.94 25.37 -54.14
C ALA A 37 -17.20 26.71 -53.91
N LEU A 38 -16.17 26.68 -53.08
CA LEU A 38 -15.09 27.66 -53.11
C LEU A 38 -13.78 26.91 -52.81
N ALA A 39 -12.93 26.80 -53.81
CA ALA A 39 -11.54 26.35 -53.68
C ALA A 39 -10.66 27.33 -54.48
N PRO A 40 -9.36 27.46 -54.19
CA PRO A 40 -8.71 27.70 -52.90
C PRO A 40 -7.79 28.96 -52.99
N PRO A 41 -7.01 29.29 -51.94
CA PRO A 41 -5.59 29.52 -52.21
C PRO A 41 -4.81 28.32 -51.69
N GLU A 42 -4.13 27.61 -52.59
CA GLU A 42 -3.15 26.60 -52.23
C GLU A 42 -1.98 27.28 -51.52
N GLU A 43 -2.00 27.30 -50.20
CA GLU A 43 -0.76 27.43 -49.42
C GLU A 43 0.02 26.13 -49.60
N VAL A 44 1.01 26.19 -50.49
CA VAL A 44 1.98 25.14 -50.70
C VAL A 44 2.85 25.07 -49.45
N PHE A 45 2.44 24.26 -48.47
CA PHE A 45 3.34 23.81 -47.42
C PHE A 45 4.45 23.00 -48.08
N PRO A 46 5.73 23.38 -47.95
CA PRO A 46 6.80 22.51 -48.41
C PRO A 46 6.72 21.22 -47.58
N LEU A 47 6.31 20.13 -48.23
CA LEU A 47 6.40 18.80 -47.65
C LEU A 47 7.88 18.57 -47.30
N GLN A 48 8.21 18.72 -46.03
CA GLN A 48 9.52 18.34 -45.51
C GLN A 48 9.69 16.86 -45.84
N ARG A 49 10.59 16.56 -46.79
CA ARG A 49 11.00 15.20 -47.07
C ARG A 49 11.78 14.73 -45.85
N PHE A 50 11.13 13.99 -44.97
CA PHE A 50 11.82 13.25 -43.92
C PHE A 50 12.64 12.16 -44.60
N ASP A 51 13.97 12.31 -44.60
CA ASP A 51 14.87 11.23 -44.97
C ASP A 51 14.79 10.18 -43.86
N LEU A 52 13.90 9.20 -44.05
CA LEU A 52 13.71 8.03 -43.18
C LEU A 52 14.91 7.09 -43.28
N ARG A 53 16.12 7.61 -43.11
CA ARG A 53 17.30 6.77 -42.88
C ARG A 53 16.96 5.93 -41.68
N THR A 54 16.88 4.62 -41.89
CA THR A 54 16.66 3.62 -40.85
C THR A 54 17.67 3.87 -39.75
N VAL A 55 17.25 4.55 -38.69
CA VAL A 55 18.04 4.68 -37.47
C VAL A 55 18.02 3.27 -36.88
N PRO A 56 19.16 2.57 -36.82
CA PRO A 56 19.19 1.26 -36.20
C PRO A 56 18.73 1.42 -34.76
N TYR A 57 17.64 0.74 -34.42
CA TYR A 57 17.13 0.68 -33.05
C TYR A 57 18.07 -0.21 -32.24
N GLU A 58 18.94 0.40 -31.44
CA GLU A 58 19.66 -0.34 -30.41
C GLU A 58 18.73 -0.54 -29.21
N ALA A 59 18.14 -1.74 -29.12
CA ALA A 59 17.42 -2.15 -27.93
C ALA A 59 18.43 -2.29 -26.78
N SER A 60 18.50 -1.29 -25.88
CA SER A 60 19.27 -1.41 -24.65
C SER A 60 18.57 -2.40 -23.71
N LEU A 61 18.75 -3.69 -23.95
CA LEU A 61 18.20 -4.80 -23.15
C LEU A 61 18.85 -4.93 -21.75
N ALA A 62 19.64 -3.95 -21.32
CA ALA A 62 20.47 -4.05 -20.12
C ALA A 62 19.69 -3.85 -18.81
N ARG A 63 18.50 -3.23 -18.86
CA ARG A 63 17.64 -3.06 -17.68
C ARG A 63 16.37 -3.88 -17.88
N ASP A 64 16.23 -4.93 -17.10
CA ASP A 64 14.96 -5.64 -16.96
C ASP A 64 13.92 -4.65 -16.40
N PRO A 65 12.82 -4.35 -17.13
CA PRO A 65 11.77 -3.46 -16.64
C PRO A 65 10.97 -4.07 -15.47
N PHE A 66 11.14 -5.36 -15.20
CA PHE A 66 10.63 -6.07 -14.03
C PHE A 66 11.69 -6.32 -12.97
N ALA A 67 12.92 -5.82 -13.16
CA ALA A 67 13.81 -5.65 -12.04
C ALA A 67 13.12 -4.69 -11.09
N LEU A 68 12.56 -5.27 -10.02
CA LEU A 68 12.20 -4.53 -8.85
C LEU A 68 13.44 -3.68 -8.55
N PRO A 69 13.33 -2.34 -8.45
CA PRO A 69 14.42 -1.59 -7.85
C PRO A 69 14.76 -2.28 -6.52
N ASP A 70 16.00 -2.20 -6.07
CA ASP A 70 16.38 -2.68 -4.75
C ASP A 70 15.56 -1.92 -3.70
N TYR A 71 14.31 -2.32 -3.50
CA TYR A 71 13.49 -2.09 -2.33
C TYR A 71 14.03 -3.01 -1.24
N ALA A 72 15.36 -3.05 -1.08
CA ALA A 72 15.94 -3.18 0.23
C ALA A 72 15.42 -1.98 1.02
N VAL A 73 14.17 -2.13 1.47
CA VAL A 73 13.61 -1.73 2.75
C VAL A 73 14.59 -0.80 3.42
N GLY A 74 14.29 0.50 3.29
CA GLY A 74 15.21 1.61 3.41
C GLY A 74 16.29 1.34 4.44
N THR A 75 17.57 1.51 4.06
CA THR A 75 18.77 1.42 4.91
C THR A 75 18.41 0.79 6.23
N LYS A 76 18.45 -0.56 6.36
CA LYS A 76 18.17 -1.27 7.62
C LYS A 76 18.97 -0.58 8.72
N ARG A 77 18.39 0.46 9.32
CA ARG A 77 18.96 1.13 10.46
C ARG A 77 18.87 0.06 11.51
N SER A 78 20.02 -0.22 12.09
CA SER A 78 20.14 -1.30 13.04
C SER A 78 19.05 -1.07 14.08
N SER A 79 18.13 -2.02 14.24
CA SER A 79 17.10 -1.93 15.27
C SER A 79 17.71 -1.71 16.65
N ALA A 80 19.01 -2.03 16.82
CA ALA A 80 19.80 -1.76 18.01
C ALA A 80 19.99 -0.27 18.37
N GLU A 81 19.69 0.67 17.47
CA GLU A 81 19.74 2.12 17.77
C GLU A 81 18.36 2.69 18.14
N LEU A 82 17.30 1.87 18.07
CA LEU A 82 15.95 2.30 18.39
C LEU A 82 15.76 2.44 19.91
N ASP A 83 15.53 3.65 20.39
CA ASP A 83 15.06 3.91 21.74
C ASP A 83 13.53 3.71 21.81
N LEU A 84 13.09 2.70 22.55
CA LEU A 84 11.64 2.45 22.73
C LEU A 84 10.96 3.46 23.67
N ARG A 85 11.69 4.35 24.34
CA ARG A 85 11.11 5.34 25.26
C ARG A 85 10.48 6.51 24.51
N SER A 86 11.08 6.91 23.39
CA SER A 86 10.57 7.95 22.47
C SER A 86 9.62 7.38 21.41
N ALA A 87 9.70 6.08 21.15
CA ALA A 87 9.01 5.46 20.05
C ALA A 87 7.52 5.17 20.30
N VAL A 88 6.74 5.16 19.22
CA VAL A 88 5.30 4.88 19.21
C VAL A 88 5.04 3.55 18.49
N LEU A 89 4.19 2.70 19.08
CA LEU A 89 3.74 1.49 18.43
C LEU A 89 2.62 1.84 17.43
N VAL A 90 2.94 1.76 16.14
CA VAL A 90 2.05 2.11 15.03
C VAL A 90 1.14 0.95 14.65
N GLY A 91 1.65 -0.29 14.71
CA GLY A 91 0.91 -1.45 14.24
C GLY A 91 1.46 -2.77 14.72
N ILE A 92 0.63 -3.81 14.68
CA ILE A 92 1.05 -5.19 14.89
C ILE A 92 0.51 -6.03 13.74
N VAL A 93 1.41 -6.76 13.09
CA VAL A 93 1.10 -7.66 11.98
C VAL A 93 1.21 -9.09 12.45
N ARG A 94 0.15 -9.87 12.24
CA ARG A 94 0.14 -11.31 12.51
C ARG A 94 0.69 -12.10 11.32
N LEU A 95 1.71 -12.91 11.57
CA LEU A 95 2.28 -13.85 10.61
C LEU A 95 1.41 -15.11 10.50
N ARG A 96 1.50 -15.79 9.35
CA ARG A 96 0.79 -17.06 9.10
C ARG A 96 1.22 -18.16 10.08
N ASP A 97 2.46 -18.11 10.54
CA ASP A 97 3.04 -19.08 11.47
C ASP A 97 2.62 -18.84 12.93
N GLY A 98 1.74 -17.85 13.18
CA GLY A 98 1.28 -17.47 14.52
C GLY A 98 2.19 -16.52 15.28
N GLY A 99 3.29 -16.06 14.66
CA GLY A 99 4.14 -15.00 15.20
C GLY A 99 3.53 -13.60 15.00
N TYR A 100 4.07 -12.62 15.72
CA TYR A 100 3.72 -11.21 15.58
C TYR A 100 4.95 -10.40 15.19
N ILE A 101 4.73 -9.39 14.35
CA ILE A 101 5.70 -8.34 14.03
C ILE A 101 5.10 -7.03 14.53
N ALA A 102 5.86 -6.30 15.33
CA ALA A 102 5.49 -4.95 15.75
C ALA A 102 6.10 -3.93 14.78
N LEU A 103 5.31 -2.94 14.40
CA LEU A 103 5.72 -1.77 13.63
C LEU A 103 5.81 -0.60 14.59
N VAL A 104 7.02 -0.10 14.80
CA VAL A 104 7.34 0.96 15.74
C VAL A 104 7.90 2.14 14.96
N GLU A 105 7.50 3.36 15.31
CA GLU A 105 8.02 4.59 14.73
C GLU A 105 8.75 5.39 15.80
N ASP A 106 9.97 5.82 15.50
CA ASP A 106 10.76 6.67 16.38
C ASP A 106 10.36 8.16 16.28
N GLU A 107 10.87 9.01 17.17
CA GLU A 107 10.65 10.46 17.15
C GLU A 107 11.08 11.13 15.83
N ASN A 108 12.00 10.48 15.10
CA ASN A 108 12.50 10.92 13.81
C ASN A 108 11.54 10.59 12.64
N GLY A 109 10.45 9.87 12.90
CA GLY A 109 9.53 9.36 11.88
C GLY A 109 10.07 8.13 11.14
N ASP A 110 11.15 7.53 11.63
CA ASP A 110 11.72 6.30 11.08
C ASP A 110 10.91 5.09 11.59
N SER A 111 10.41 4.27 10.67
CA SER A 111 9.66 3.07 11.00
C SER A 111 10.55 1.82 11.05
N TYR A 112 10.39 1.03 12.10
CA TYR A 112 11.10 -0.21 12.36
C TYR A 112 10.12 -1.37 12.50
N ALA A 113 10.47 -2.50 11.88
CA ALA A 113 9.75 -3.75 12.05
C ALA A 113 10.51 -4.63 13.04
N LEU A 114 9.92 -4.88 14.22
CA LEU A 114 10.51 -5.65 15.31
C LEU A 114 9.84 -7.01 15.46
N THR A 115 10.66 -8.01 15.71
CA THR A 115 10.27 -9.38 16.05
C THR A 115 10.77 -9.77 17.43
N LYS A 116 10.25 -10.88 17.97
CA LYS A 116 10.69 -11.41 19.26
C LYS A 116 12.18 -11.74 19.21
N GLY A 117 12.95 -11.17 20.13
CA GLY A 117 14.39 -11.37 20.23
C GLY A 117 15.23 -10.33 19.50
N ASP A 118 14.62 -9.37 18.79
CA ASP A 118 15.38 -8.32 18.13
C ASP A 118 16.04 -7.39 19.16
N PRO A 119 17.30 -6.98 18.90
CA PRO A 119 17.98 -6.00 19.73
C PRO A 119 17.37 -4.61 19.50
N ILE A 120 17.29 -3.86 20.59
CA ILE A 120 16.91 -2.44 20.66
C ILE A 120 17.97 -1.68 21.44
N ASP A 121 17.88 -0.35 21.47
CA ASP A 121 18.81 0.42 22.28
C ASP A 121 18.70 0.02 23.75
N GLU A 122 19.87 -0.28 24.32
CA GLU A 122 20.03 -0.76 25.70
C GLU A 122 19.16 -2.00 26.08
N GLY A 123 18.65 -2.78 25.12
CA GLY A 123 17.62 -3.76 25.41
C GLY A 123 17.38 -4.85 24.38
N GLN A 124 16.30 -5.60 24.60
CA GLN A 124 15.82 -6.63 23.69
C GLN A 124 14.30 -6.80 23.76
N VAL A 125 13.69 -7.09 22.60
CA VAL A 125 12.26 -7.43 22.52
C VAL A 125 12.02 -8.83 23.07
N VAL A 126 11.07 -8.95 24.00
CA VAL A 126 10.81 -10.16 24.78
C VAL A 126 9.60 -10.91 24.25
N ALA A 127 8.54 -10.14 23.98
CA ALA A 127 7.26 -10.65 23.54
C ALA A 127 6.51 -9.55 22.77
N ILE A 128 5.65 -10.00 21.86
CA ILE A 128 4.76 -9.14 21.09
C ILE A 128 3.39 -9.81 21.17
N ASP A 129 2.43 -9.08 21.71
CA ASP A 129 1.03 -9.48 21.80
C ASP A 129 0.22 -8.82 20.67
N GLU A 130 -1.10 -9.04 20.63
CA GLU A 130 -1.99 -8.46 19.60
C GLU A 130 -2.17 -6.93 19.72
N ALA A 131 -1.89 -6.36 20.90
CA ALA A 131 -2.10 -4.94 21.19
C ALA A 131 -0.92 -4.26 21.89
N ALA A 132 0.15 -4.99 22.20
CA ALA A 132 1.29 -4.44 22.92
C ALA A 132 2.61 -5.11 22.52
N LEU A 133 3.68 -4.33 22.55
CA LEU A 133 5.05 -4.80 22.47
C LEU A 133 5.68 -4.74 23.87
N ILE A 134 6.35 -5.82 24.26
CA ILE A 134 7.04 -5.95 25.55
C ILE A 134 8.52 -6.12 25.30
N ALA A 135 9.31 -5.19 25.85
CA ALA A 135 10.76 -5.22 25.79
C ALA A 135 11.38 -5.07 27.18
N TRP A 136 12.59 -5.61 27.33
CA TRP A 136 13.46 -5.30 28.47
C TRP A 136 14.48 -4.27 28.01
N MET A 137 14.61 -3.18 28.75
CA MET A 137 15.63 -2.17 28.55
C MET A 137 16.46 -2.02 29.81
N ARG A 138 17.73 -1.64 29.65
CA ARG A 138 18.57 -1.21 30.75
C ARG A 138 18.26 0.26 31.07
N ASN A 139 18.30 0.60 32.34
CA ASN A 139 18.19 1.98 32.81
C ASN A 139 19.21 2.14 33.94
N GLY A 140 20.43 2.58 33.57
CA GLY A 140 21.60 2.55 34.46
C GLY A 140 21.93 1.12 34.90
N ASP A 141 21.89 0.86 36.20
CA ASP A 141 22.21 -0.46 36.79
C ASP A 141 21.00 -1.42 36.86
N SER A 142 19.80 -0.94 36.54
CA SER A 142 18.56 -1.72 36.65
C SER A 142 18.02 -2.15 35.29
N ARG A 143 17.29 -3.27 35.26
CA ARG A 143 16.50 -3.70 34.10
C ARG A 143 15.07 -3.24 34.28
N GLN A 144 14.54 -2.52 33.31
CA GLN A 144 13.17 -2.04 33.28
C GLN A 144 12.42 -2.72 32.14
N GLN A 145 11.20 -3.19 32.42
CA GLN A 145 10.32 -3.68 31.40
C GLN A 145 9.54 -2.50 30.82
N VAL A 146 9.64 -2.31 29.51
CA VAL A 146 8.88 -1.30 28.76
C VAL A 146 7.78 -2.01 28.00
N ARG A 147 6.57 -1.51 28.14
CA ARG A 147 5.40 -1.99 27.43
C ARG A 147 4.85 -0.84 26.60
N LEU A 148 4.90 -0.98 25.28
CA LEU A 148 4.27 -0.06 24.34
C LEU A 148 2.92 -0.62 23.96
N GLU A 149 1.87 0.17 24.13
CA GLU A 149 0.52 -0.18 23.71
C GLU A 149 0.23 0.44 22.35
N LEU A 150 -0.57 -0.25 21.55
CA LEU A 150 -0.95 0.23 20.22
C LEU A 150 -1.75 1.52 20.38
N ALA A 151 -1.25 2.61 19.81
CA ALA A 151 -1.95 3.89 19.85
C ALA A 151 -3.32 3.72 19.15
N LYS A 152 -4.41 3.80 19.91
CA LYS A 152 -5.75 3.88 19.33
C LYS A 152 -5.94 5.29 18.82
N GLU A 153 -6.01 5.43 17.50
CA GLU A 153 -6.41 6.67 16.86
C GLU A 153 -7.86 6.99 17.29
N GLY A 154 -8.04 8.00 18.14
CA GLY A 154 -9.35 8.48 18.55
C GLY A 154 -9.50 8.80 20.04
N GLU A 155 -8.87 9.88 20.50
CA GLU A 155 -9.48 10.85 21.42
C GLU A 155 -9.12 12.28 21.00
#